data_AF-A0A2P8WLL0-F1
#
_entry.id   AF-A0A2P8WLL0-F1
#
_cell.length_a   1.000
_cell.length_b   1.000
_cell.length_c   1.000
_cell.angle_alpha   90.00
_cell.angle_beta   90.00
_cell.angle_gamma   90.00
#
_symmetry.space_group_name_H-M   'P 1'
#
loop_
_entity.id
_entity.type
_entity.pdbx_description
1 polymer ?
#
loop_
_entity_poly.entity_id
_entity_poly.type
_entity_poly.pdbx_seq_one_letter_code
_entity_poly.pdbx_strand_id
1 'polypeptide(L)'
;MLVSTSLSAEISEEKFTDKNSEYSLVLYGFIPQPYHNFIVSPWLASEYHRIASEKEMPTYQPFGLFPEQLEISVKGALFSCFLVGVKQVEDDSFVVNPHIFSAKDFYQASKYGIPVKQDDFMNSVLASGYMRFFYTDLQGNFEQYEISR
;
A
#
# COMPACT_ATOMS: atom_id res chain seq x y z
N MET A 1 0.75 -6.21 10.35
CA MET A 1 0.97 -4.77 10.09
C MET A 1 0.01 -4.34 8.99
N LEU A 2 -0.58 -3.15 9.09
CA LEU A 2 -1.48 -2.59 8.08
C LEU A 2 -0.99 -1.19 7.71
N VAL A 3 -1.06 -0.84 6.44
CA VAL A 3 -0.83 0.53 5.95
C VAL A 3 -2.15 1.10 5.48
N SER A 4 -2.65 2.11 6.19
CA SER A 4 -3.87 2.82 5.80
C SER A 4 -3.59 3.73 4.59
N THR A 5 -4.54 3.77 3.66
CA THR A 5 -4.50 4.62 2.46
C THR A 5 -5.93 4.92 1.99
N SER A 6 -6.09 5.87 1.07
CA SER A 6 -7.38 6.25 0.49
C SER A 6 -7.45 5.88 -0.98
N LEU A 7 -8.64 5.54 -1.47
CA LEU A 7 -8.90 5.42 -2.91
C LEU A 7 -9.00 6.77 -3.62
N SER A 8 -9.02 7.89 -2.89
CA SER A 8 -9.12 9.23 -3.44
C SER A 8 -7.82 10.02 -3.26
N ALA A 9 -7.32 10.54 -4.38
CA ALA A 9 -6.18 11.45 -4.40
C ALA A 9 -6.49 12.74 -3.64
N GLU A 10 -7.66 13.35 -3.89
CA GLU A 10 -8.11 14.58 -3.22
C GLU A 10 -8.12 14.40 -1.70
N ILE A 11 -8.65 13.29 -1.20
CA ILE A 11 -8.67 13.01 0.24
C ILE A 11 -7.25 12.82 0.78
N SER A 12 -6.39 12.12 0.03
CA SER A 12 -4.98 11.92 0.40
C SER A 12 -4.25 13.25 0.52
N GLU A 13 -4.44 14.14 -0.45
CA GLU A 13 -3.83 15.46 -0.46
C GLU A 13 -4.42 16.39 0.61
N GLU A 14 -5.74 16.47 0.75
CA GLU A 14 -6.36 17.47 1.61
C GLU A 14 -6.38 17.10 3.09
N LYS A 15 -6.54 15.80 3.42
CA LYS A 15 -6.75 15.33 4.80
C LYS A 15 -5.53 14.68 5.43
N PHE A 16 -4.63 14.12 4.63
CA PHE A 16 -3.51 13.32 5.13
C PHE A 16 -2.13 13.95 4.89
N THR A 17 -2.07 15.10 4.20
CA THR A 17 -0.84 15.89 4.11
C THR A 17 -0.86 17.04 5.11
N ASP A 18 0.29 17.33 5.72
CA ASP A 18 0.43 18.51 6.55
C ASP A 18 0.78 19.69 5.64
N LYS A 19 -0.16 20.63 5.52
CA LYS A 19 0.01 21.85 4.71
C LYS A 19 1.16 22.75 5.18
N ASN A 20 1.70 22.51 6.37
CA ASN A 20 2.86 23.23 6.92
C ASN A 20 4.17 22.44 6.77
N SER A 21 4.12 21.22 6.26
CA SER A 21 5.34 20.47 5.94
C SER A 21 5.96 21.07 4.68
N GLU A 22 7.28 21.23 4.68
CA GLU A 22 8.03 21.61 3.47
C GLU A 22 8.11 20.45 2.46
N TYR A 23 7.78 19.23 2.88
CA TYR A 23 7.87 18.02 2.08
C TYR A 23 6.69 17.09 2.37
N SER A 24 5.64 17.19 1.56
CA SER A 24 4.48 16.29 1.60
C SER A 24 4.47 15.45 0.33
N LEU A 25 4.44 14.14 0.54
CA LEU A 25 4.47 13.16 -0.55
C LEU A 25 3.18 12.35 -0.55
N VAL A 26 2.57 12.22 -1.72
CA VAL A 26 1.47 11.28 -1.95
C VAL A 26 1.98 10.15 -2.83
N LEU A 27 1.97 8.94 -2.28
CA LEU A 27 2.38 7.72 -2.97
C LEU A 27 1.23 7.17 -3.79
N TYR A 28 1.41 7.07 -5.10
CA TYR A 28 0.43 6.48 -6.01
C TYR A 28 0.84 5.05 -6.34
N GLY A 29 -0.10 4.13 -6.16
CA GLY A 29 0.09 2.73 -6.50
C GLY A 29 -1.20 2.06 -6.94
N PHE A 30 -1.09 0.81 -7.40
CA PHE A 30 -2.23 -0.03 -7.76
C PHE A 30 -2.13 -1.36 -7.04
N ILE A 31 -3.27 -1.94 -6.66
CA ILE A 31 -3.30 -3.28 -6.06
C ILE A 31 -3.88 -4.25 -7.09
N PRO A 32 -3.21 -5.38 -7.40
CA PRO A 32 -3.74 -6.35 -8.35
C PRO A 32 -4.94 -7.12 -7.78
N GLN A 33 -5.80 -7.60 -8.68
CA GLN A 33 -6.86 -8.54 -8.30
C GLN A 33 -6.30 -9.95 -8.01
N PRO A 34 -6.91 -10.70 -7.08
CA PRO A 34 -8.08 -10.32 -6.30
C PRO A 34 -7.71 -9.49 -5.05
N TYR A 35 -8.44 -8.40 -4.81
CA TYR A 35 -8.07 -7.40 -3.80
C TYR A 35 -8.03 -7.95 -2.37
N HIS A 36 -8.89 -8.91 -2.03
CA HIS A 36 -8.96 -9.50 -0.68
C HIS A 36 -7.64 -10.13 -0.20
N ASN A 37 -6.73 -10.47 -1.12
CA ASN A 37 -5.40 -10.95 -0.78
C ASN A 37 -4.51 -9.85 -0.18
N PHE A 38 -4.69 -8.61 -0.63
CA PHE A 38 -3.78 -7.50 -0.33
C PHE A 38 -4.41 -6.42 0.54
N ILE A 39 -5.73 -6.27 0.54
CA ILE A 39 -6.41 -5.18 1.26
C ILE A 39 -7.46 -5.71 2.23
N VAL A 40 -7.67 -4.93 3.29
CA VAL A 40 -8.83 -4.96 4.15
C VAL A 40 -9.60 -3.67 3.88
N SER A 41 -10.87 -3.79 3.54
CA SER A 41 -11.75 -2.64 3.35
C SER A 41 -13.08 -2.86 4.05
N PRO A 42 -13.79 -1.78 4.42
CA PRO A 42 -15.09 -1.90 5.09
C PRO A 42 -16.11 -2.69 4.26
N TRP A 43 -16.15 -2.50 2.93
CA TRP A 43 -17.08 -3.24 2.07
C TRP A 43 -16.76 -4.73 1.92
N LEU A 44 -15.48 -5.12 2.00
CA LEU A 44 -15.09 -6.53 2.13
C LEU A 44 -15.39 -7.07 3.52
N ALA A 45 -15.39 -6.21 4.54
CA ALA A 45 -15.75 -6.55 5.91
C ALA A 45 -17.24 -6.88 6.10
N SER A 46 -18.12 -6.46 5.19
CA SER A 46 -19.56 -6.80 5.22
C SER A 46 -19.82 -8.31 5.26
N GLU A 47 -19.02 -9.13 4.56
CA GLU A 47 -19.17 -10.58 4.59
C GLU A 47 -18.75 -11.15 5.95
N TYR A 48 -17.65 -10.67 6.51
CA TYR A 48 -17.20 -11.04 7.87
C TYR A 48 -18.20 -10.56 8.94
N HIS A 49 -18.80 -9.39 8.74
CA HIS A 49 -19.84 -8.84 9.61
C HIS A 49 -21.06 -9.78 9.65
N ARG A 50 -21.54 -10.25 8.49
CA ARG A 50 -22.65 -11.23 8.43
C ARG A 50 -22.33 -12.49 9.22
N ILE A 51 -21.15 -13.08 9.00
CA ILE A 51 -20.72 -14.30 9.70
C ILE A 51 -20.63 -14.06 11.21
N ALA A 52 -20.07 -12.93 11.64
CA ALA A 52 -19.97 -12.57 13.06
C ALA A 52 -21.35 -12.38 13.70
N SER A 53 -22.28 -11.71 13.02
CA SER A 53 -23.68 -11.57 13.49
C SER A 53 -24.38 -12.92 13.63
N GLU A 54 -24.23 -13.83 12.66
CA GLU A 54 -24.80 -15.19 12.70
C GLU A 54 -24.24 -16.04 13.86
N LYS A 55 -23.06 -15.68 14.37
CA LYS A 55 -22.40 -16.33 15.51
C LYS A 55 -22.60 -15.58 16.82
N GLU A 56 -23.47 -14.55 16.84
CA GLU A 56 -23.73 -13.69 18.01
C GLU A 56 -22.45 -13.05 18.56
N MET A 57 -21.43 -12.87 17.72
CA MET A 57 -20.19 -12.20 18.09
C MET A 57 -20.38 -10.68 18.06
N PRO A 58 -19.66 -9.93 18.90
CA PRO A 58 -19.66 -8.47 18.83
C PRO A 58 -19.27 -7.99 17.43
N THR A 59 -20.11 -7.14 16.84
CA THR A 59 -19.89 -6.58 15.51
C THR A 59 -19.69 -5.07 15.56
N TYR A 60 -18.75 -4.57 14.77
CA TYR A 60 -18.59 -3.13 14.51
C TYR A 60 -19.31 -2.73 13.23
N GLN A 61 -19.57 -1.43 13.04
CA GLN A 61 -20.20 -0.94 11.80
C GLN A 61 -19.33 -1.29 10.58
N PRO A 62 -19.92 -1.85 9.52
CA PRO A 62 -19.17 -2.34 8.36
C PRO A 62 -18.70 -1.23 7.41
N PHE A 63 -18.97 0.04 7.70
CA PHE A 63 -18.68 1.17 6.80
C PHE A 63 -17.37 1.89 7.11
N GLY A 64 -16.63 1.46 8.14
CA GLY A 64 -15.43 2.15 8.63
C GLY A 64 -15.79 3.34 9.53
N LEU A 65 -14.80 3.89 10.24
CA LEU A 65 -15.00 5.06 11.11
C LEU A 65 -15.22 6.35 10.32
N PHE A 66 -14.62 6.45 9.13
CA PHE A 66 -14.70 7.61 8.24
C PHE A 66 -15.02 7.15 6.80
N PRO A 67 -16.29 6.79 6.51
CA PRO A 67 -16.66 6.25 5.19
C PRO A 67 -16.34 7.19 4.03
N GLU A 68 -16.43 8.50 4.27
CA GLU A 68 -16.12 9.54 3.29
C GLU A 68 -14.64 9.65 2.97
N GLN A 69 -13.74 9.05 3.76
CA GLN A 69 -12.31 9.02 3.48
C GLN A 69 -11.92 7.92 2.49
N LEU A 70 -12.86 7.03 2.12
CA LEU A 70 -12.63 5.90 1.22
C LEU A 70 -11.39 5.08 1.63
N GLU A 71 -11.24 4.91 2.94
CA GLU A 71 -10.07 4.28 3.55
C GLU A 71 -10.04 2.78 3.24
N ILE A 72 -8.86 2.31 2.85
CA ILE A 72 -8.51 0.91 2.77
C ILE A 72 -7.20 0.68 3.53
N SER A 73 -7.03 -0.53 4.06
CA SER A 73 -5.79 -0.93 4.70
C SER A 73 -5.09 -1.98 3.85
N VAL A 74 -3.88 -1.70 3.39
CA VAL A 74 -3.02 -2.67 2.72
C VAL A 74 -2.38 -3.58 3.78
N LYS A 75 -2.49 -4.90 3.57
CA LYS A 75 -1.92 -5.93 4.44
C LYS A 75 -0.40 -5.95 4.31
N GLY A 76 0.28 -5.97 5.45
CA GLY A 76 1.75 -5.94 5.48
C GLY A 76 2.25 -4.53 5.22
N ALA A 77 2.41 -4.18 3.94
CA ALA A 77 2.93 -2.87 3.53
C ALA A 77 2.60 -2.50 2.08
N LEU A 78 2.99 -1.28 1.72
CA LEU A 78 2.95 -0.79 0.34
C LEU A 78 4.15 -1.33 -0.44
N PHE A 79 3.91 -2.31 -1.31
CA PHE A 79 4.97 -2.95 -2.08
C PHE A 79 5.47 -2.05 -3.22
N SER A 80 6.79 -1.97 -3.39
CA SER A 80 7.42 -1.14 -4.43
C SER A 80 7.05 -1.56 -5.86
N CYS A 81 6.79 -2.84 -6.09
CA CYS A 81 6.31 -3.36 -7.38
C CYS A 81 4.90 -2.86 -7.74
N PHE A 82 4.18 -2.26 -6.79
CA PHE A 82 2.84 -1.69 -6.99
C PHE A 82 2.86 -0.16 -7.07
N LEU A 83 4.01 0.48 -6.88
CA LEU A 83 4.15 1.93 -6.92
C LEU A 83 4.24 2.44 -8.36
N VAL A 84 3.34 3.34 -8.71
CA VAL A 84 3.34 4.06 -9.98
C VAL A 84 4.25 5.29 -9.91
N GLY A 85 4.28 5.96 -8.77
CA GLY A 85 5.08 7.16 -8.60
C GLY A 85 4.71 7.91 -7.34
N VAL A 86 5.28 9.09 -7.21
CA VAL A 86 5.10 9.96 -6.05
C VAL A 86 4.77 11.36 -6.53
N LYS A 87 3.70 11.93 -5.98
CA LYS A 87 3.39 13.34 -6.12
C LYS A 87 4.04 14.11 -4.98
N GLN A 88 4.78 15.15 -5.32
CA GLN A 88 5.19 16.20 -4.39
C GLN A 88 4.07 17.24 -4.38
N VAL A 89 3.51 17.52 -3.20
CA VAL A 89 2.29 18.33 -3.08
C VAL A 89 2.59 19.81 -3.27
N GLU A 90 3.77 20.24 -2.82
CA GLU A 90 4.17 21.65 -2.80
C GLU A 90 4.47 22.21 -4.20
N ASP A 91 5.09 21.41 -5.06
CA ASP A 91 5.49 21.80 -6.42
C ASP A 91 4.54 21.25 -7.50
N ASP A 92 3.49 20.52 -7.08
CA ASP A 92 2.54 19.78 -7.94
C ASP A 92 3.26 18.89 -8.96
N SER A 93 4.46 18.40 -8.63
CA SER A 93 5.25 17.56 -9.52
C SER A 93 4.99 16.08 -9.28
N PHE A 94 5.03 15.29 -10.35
CA PHE A 94 4.87 13.85 -10.29
C PHE A 94 6.14 13.13 -10.76
N VAL A 95 6.78 12.42 -9.83
CA VAL A 95 7.93 11.57 -10.12
C VAL A 95 7.43 10.17 -10.44
N VAL A 96 7.52 9.78 -11.72
CA VAL A 96 7.12 8.46 -12.19
C VAL A 96 8.14 7.41 -11.77
N ASN A 97 7.68 6.25 -11.32
CA ASN A 97 8.53 5.08 -11.12
C ASN A 97 9.08 4.60 -12.47
N PRO A 98 10.39 4.73 -12.75
CA PRO A 98 10.96 4.40 -14.05
C PRO A 98 10.83 2.91 -14.38
N HIS A 99 10.66 2.05 -13.36
CA HIS A 99 10.48 0.63 -13.56
C HIS A 99 9.15 0.30 -14.26
N ILE A 100 8.16 1.20 -14.28
CA ILE A 100 6.94 0.98 -15.10
C ILE A 100 7.29 0.69 -16.55
N PHE A 101 8.29 1.39 -17.09
CA PHE A 101 8.71 1.23 -18.48
C PHE A 101 9.50 -0.06 -18.75
N SER A 102 9.92 -0.78 -17.70
CA SER A 102 10.58 -2.08 -17.84
C SER A 102 9.59 -3.23 -18.06
N ALA A 103 8.31 -3.01 -17.75
CA ALA A 103 7.24 -3.98 -17.98
C ALA A 103 6.99 -4.14 -19.49
N LYS A 104 7.58 -5.17 -20.09
CA LYS A 104 7.32 -5.54 -21.50
C LYS A 104 5.87 -6.01 -21.73
N ASP A 105 5.19 -6.40 -20.67
CA ASP A 105 3.80 -6.87 -20.69
C ASP A 105 3.02 -6.19 -19.56
N PHE A 106 2.19 -5.22 -19.92
CA PHE A 106 1.31 -4.51 -18.99
C PHE A 106 0.31 -5.44 -18.31
N TYR A 107 -0.16 -6.49 -19.00
CA TYR A 107 -1.10 -7.45 -18.43
C TYR A 107 -0.45 -8.24 -17.29
N GLN A 108 0.80 -8.65 -17.46
CA GLN A 108 1.56 -9.28 -16.37
C GLN A 108 1.83 -8.31 -15.22
N ALA A 109 2.24 -7.07 -15.52
CA ALA A 109 2.53 -6.08 -14.48
C ALA A 109 1.29 -5.69 -13.66
N SER A 110 0.13 -5.56 -14.31
CA SER A 110 -1.14 -5.29 -13.61
C SER A 110 -1.63 -6.43 -12.73
N LYS A 111 -1.13 -7.66 -12.93
CA LYS A 111 -1.50 -8.85 -12.16
C LYS A 111 -0.49 -9.20 -11.07
N TYR A 112 0.80 -9.02 -11.33
CA TYR A 112 1.88 -9.47 -10.45
C TYR A 112 2.78 -8.34 -9.94
N GLY A 113 2.54 -7.11 -10.39
CA GLY A 113 3.36 -5.95 -10.09
C GLY A 113 4.44 -5.71 -11.15
N ILE A 114 5.00 -4.50 -11.10
CA ILE A 114 6.13 -4.07 -11.91
C ILE A 114 7.34 -4.96 -11.57
N PRO A 115 8.04 -5.52 -12.58
CA PRO A 115 9.22 -6.34 -12.33
C PRO A 115 10.35 -5.48 -11.78
N VAL A 116 10.53 -5.54 -10.47
CA VAL A 116 11.66 -4.95 -9.76
C VAL A 116 12.69 -6.05 -9.54
N LYS A 117 13.90 -5.88 -10.09
CA LYS A 117 15.00 -6.80 -9.80
C LYS A 117 15.31 -6.76 -8.31
N GLN A 118 15.20 -7.89 -7.63
CA GLN A 118 15.53 -8.03 -6.21
C GLN A 118 16.84 -8.78 -5.96
N ASP A 119 17.55 -9.17 -7.02
CA ASP A 119 18.80 -9.94 -6.95
C ASP A 119 19.85 -9.28 -6.03
N ASP A 120 19.79 -7.95 -5.89
CA ASP A 120 20.69 -7.14 -5.06
C ASP A 120 19.96 -6.34 -3.97
N PHE A 121 18.78 -6.83 -3.55
CA PHE A 121 17.90 -6.11 -2.63
C PHE A 121 18.60 -5.73 -1.32
N MET A 122 19.35 -6.66 -0.73
CA MET A 122 20.07 -6.41 0.53
C MET A 122 21.10 -5.29 0.40
N ASN A 123 21.92 -5.30 -0.65
CA ASN A 123 22.91 -4.24 -0.86
C ASN A 123 22.22 -2.90 -1.18
N SER A 124 21.10 -2.94 -1.90
CA SER A 124 20.30 -1.74 -2.20
C SER A 124 19.69 -1.12 -0.94
N VAL A 125 19.12 -1.94 -0.05
CA VAL A 125 18.58 -1.49 1.25
C VAL A 125 19.69 -0.90 2.12
N LEU A 126 20.85 -1.58 2.22
CA LEU A 126 22.01 -1.09 2.95
C LEU A 126 22.52 0.24 2.38
N ALA A 127 22.63 0.36 1.06
CA ALA A 127 23.07 1.58 0.37
C ALA A 127 22.10 2.74 0.56
N SER A 128 20.79 2.48 0.64
CA SER A 128 19.77 3.50 0.91
C SER A 128 19.81 4.05 2.34
N GLY A 129 20.60 3.43 3.24
CA GLY A 129 20.65 3.81 4.66
C GLY A 129 19.41 3.42 5.47
N TYR A 130 18.54 2.57 4.92
CA TYR A 130 17.38 2.04 5.63
C TYR A 130 17.81 1.15 6.80
N MET A 131 17.20 1.37 7.97
CA MET A 131 17.56 0.62 9.19
C MET A 131 16.68 -0.61 9.43
N ARG A 132 15.49 -0.67 8.82
CA ARG A 132 14.50 -1.73 9.04
C ARG A 132 13.75 -2.03 7.77
N PHE A 133 13.48 -3.31 7.52
CA PHE A 133 12.64 -3.77 6.41
C PHE A 133 11.99 -5.11 6.78
N PHE A 134 11.03 -5.54 5.98
CA PHE A 134 10.35 -6.82 6.15
C PHE A 134 10.21 -7.52 4.80
N TYR A 135 10.09 -8.85 4.84
CA TYR A 135 9.68 -9.65 3.70
C TYR A 135 8.28 -10.17 3.92
N THR A 136 7.53 -10.34 2.84
CA THR A 136 6.26 -11.05 2.83
C THR A 136 6.33 -12.12 1.75
N ASP A 137 5.99 -13.36 2.08
CA ASP A 137 5.88 -14.43 1.07
C ASP A 137 4.55 -14.36 0.31
N LEU A 138 4.41 -15.17 -0.74
CA LEU A 138 3.17 -15.24 -1.54
C LEU A 138 1.99 -15.84 -0.77
N GLN A 139 2.24 -16.40 0.42
CA GLN A 139 1.24 -16.97 1.32
C GLN A 139 0.82 -15.97 2.41
N GLY A 140 1.44 -14.78 2.47
CA GLY A 140 1.13 -13.72 3.42
C GLY A 140 1.84 -13.85 4.77
N ASN A 141 2.81 -14.75 4.92
CA ASN A 141 3.69 -14.77 6.09
C ASN A 141 4.69 -13.61 6.01
N PHE A 142 5.11 -13.06 7.14
CA PHE A 142 6.06 -11.95 7.19
C PHE A 142 7.22 -12.20 8.15
N GLU A 143 8.40 -11.68 7.80
CA GLU A 143 9.60 -11.66 8.64
C GLU A 143 10.17 -10.23 8.69
N GLN A 144 10.64 -9.80 9.87
CA GLN A 144 11.20 -8.46 10.08
C GLN A 144 12.71 -8.54 10.31
N TYR A 145 13.45 -7.62 9.69
CA TYR A 145 14.89 -7.51 9.80
C TYR A 145 15.29 -6.10 10.28
N GLU A 146 16.23 -6.05 11.21
CA GLU A 146 16.84 -4.81 11.71
C GLU A 146 18.34 -4.85 11.43
N ILE A 147 18.83 -3.84 10.71
CA ILE A 147 20.25 -3.72 10.38
C ILE A 147 20.91 -2.96 11.53
N SER A 148 21.68 -3.69 12.34
CA SER A 148 22.58 -3.09 13.34
C SER A 148 23.81 -2.54 12.63
N ARG A 149 24.15 -1.26 12.88
CA ARG A 149 25.41 -0.65 12.42
C ARG A 149 26.58 -1.11 13.27
#